data_AF-A0A8T3P4F5-F1
#
_entry.id   AF-A0A8T3P4F5-F1
#
_cell.length_a   1.000
_cell.length_b   1.000
_cell.length_c   1.000
_cell.angle_alpha   90.00
_cell.angle_beta   90.00
_cell.angle_gamma   90.00
#
_symmetry.space_group_name_H-M   'P 1'
#
loop_
_entity.id
_entity.type
_entity.pdbx_description
1 polymer ?
#
loop_
_entity_poly.entity_id
_entity_poly.type
_entity_poly.pdbx_seq_one_letter_code
_entity_poly.pdbx_strand_id
1 'polypeptide(L)'
;TTELLSEQGFVVTVTDDTGEDQQETYKQREFERRFFSSATNQLFCKTFMENALRDPVSGEIGKSIIFAVSQKHATGLTQILNEMADRMFPGKYQSDFAVQVTSQIPDAQQFTINFANNNLLGSANFLPAYKTSKARVCVTVGMMTTGYDCPDILNLGLFRPVFSPTDFIQIKGRGTRKHDFLEQLFDNSFKEGVSHPNKTAFKLFDFFANCEYFETEFNYDEVLKLPRPRGERRDDDDGLTVTDGTYEHLGADIIASVKEQAIGYEGMKIDRMFFEKFEDTVRENETIAKAVEAEQWDKAIDCVHRQILDKPKEYFTLDKLRKAAAVDRRVSVREMLEKVFGLISRFKSRDELLDEEFDKFVADSKPDEAAAIPAIRHYFKAYVSSDQIRHIIEAGHYQDLATNPLFNNRDFRAVPPKYRALIPEYVKDYVSLNQFVA
;
A
#
# COMPACT_ATOMS: atom_id res chain seq x y z
N THR A 1 -8.16 -22.30 -11.49
CA THR A 1 -7.05 -22.10 -10.55
C THR A 1 -7.54 -22.11 -9.11
N THR A 2 -8.71 -21.52 -8.82
CA THR A 2 -9.32 -21.47 -7.48
C THR A 2 -9.59 -22.83 -6.82
N GLU A 3 -10.18 -23.82 -7.50
CA GLU A 3 -10.46 -25.14 -6.88
C GLU A 3 -9.20 -25.95 -6.52
N LEU A 4 -8.06 -25.69 -7.18
CA LEU A 4 -6.80 -26.41 -6.93
C LEU A 4 -6.03 -25.89 -5.71
N LEU A 5 -6.36 -24.69 -5.20
CA LEU A 5 -5.73 -24.08 -4.03
C LEU A 5 -6.35 -24.58 -2.72
N SER A 6 -7.65 -24.86 -2.70
CA SER A 6 -8.38 -25.19 -1.46
C SER A 6 -8.23 -26.66 -1.01
N GLU A 7 -8.06 -27.62 -1.94
CA GLU A 7 -8.16 -29.04 -1.58
C GLU A 7 -6.82 -29.75 -1.31
N GLN A 8 -5.68 -29.26 -1.82
CA GLN A 8 -4.42 -30.06 -1.81
C GLN A 8 -3.22 -29.45 -1.07
N GLY A 9 -3.32 -28.24 -0.51
CA GLY A 9 -2.22 -27.63 0.23
C GLY A 9 -1.06 -27.23 -0.68
N PHE A 10 -0.81 -25.94 -0.79
CA PHE A 10 0.11 -25.40 -1.77
C PHE A 10 1.50 -25.16 -1.16
N VAL A 11 2.56 -25.72 -1.78
CA VAL A 11 3.97 -25.50 -1.41
C VAL A 11 4.71 -24.95 -2.62
N VAL A 12 5.21 -23.72 -2.54
CA VAL A 12 6.12 -23.13 -3.52
C VAL A 12 7.37 -22.66 -2.83
N THR A 13 8.51 -23.03 -3.40
CA THR A 13 9.81 -22.45 -3.05
C THR A 13 9.81 -21.00 -3.49
N VAL A 14 9.46 -20.09 -2.58
CA VAL A 14 9.57 -18.66 -2.79
C VAL A 14 10.99 -18.26 -2.39
N THR A 15 11.75 -17.74 -3.34
CA THR A 15 13.01 -17.08 -3.02
C THR A 15 12.69 -15.76 -2.30
N ASP A 16 13.28 -15.56 -1.11
CA ASP A 16 13.08 -14.37 -0.30
C ASP A 16 13.64 -13.10 -0.99
N ASP A 17 13.30 -11.92 -0.49
CA ASP A 17 13.70 -10.60 -1.03
C ASP A 17 15.23 -10.43 -1.17
N THR A 18 16.01 -11.27 -0.50
CA THR A 18 17.48 -11.31 -0.52
C THR A 18 18.07 -12.25 -1.59
N GLY A 19 17.25 -13.05 -2.27
CA GLY A 19 17.73 -14.04 -3.24
C GLY A 19 18.20 -15.37 -2.63
N GLU A 20 18.00 -15.59 -1.32
CA GLU A 20 18.24 -16.88 -0.69
C GLU A 20 17.01 -17.79 -0.81
N ASP A 21 17.24 -19.04 -1.26
CA ASP A 21 16.21 -20.06 -1.39
C ASP A 21 15.82 -20.56 0.01
N GLN A 22 14.70 -20.07 0.56
CA GLN A 22 14.11 -20.70 1.74
C GLN A 22 13.36 -21.97 1.31
N GLN A 23 13.97 -23.13 1.56
CA GLN A 23 13.34 -24.43 1.34
C GLN A 23 12.38 -24.78 2.48
N GLU A 24 11.12 -24.39 2.37
CA GLU A 24 10.06 -25.06 3.13
C GLU A 24 9.67 -26.36 2.39
N THR A 25 10.23 -27.47 2.84
CA THR A 25 10.07 -28.78 2.18
C THR A 25 8.77 -29.46 2.58
N TYR A 26 7.77 -29.50 1.70
CA TYR A 26 6.79 -30.60 1.62
C TYR A 26 6.44 -30.88 0.13
N LYS A 27 6.27 -32.18 -0.21
CA LYS A 27 6.07 -32.82 -1.55
C LYS A 27 5.29 -31.94 -2.57
N GLN A 28 5.58 -31.83 -3.88
CA GLN A 28 6.30 -32.69 -4.85
C GLN A 28 6.58 -31.87 -6.16
N ARG A 29 7.77 -32.05 -6.77
CA ARG A 29 8.27 -31.41 -8.02
C ARG A 29 7.37 -31.50 -9.28
N GLU A 30 6.28 -32.27 -9.25
CA GLU A 30 5.39 -32.47 -10.41
C GLU A 30 4.45 -31.28 -10.67
N PHE A 31 4.10 -30.53 -9.62
CA PHE A 31 3.15 -29.42 -9.73
C PHE A 31 3.78 -28.16 -10.34
N GLU A 32 5.05 -27.88 -10.01
CA GLU A 32 5.84 -26.82 -10.63
C GLU A 32 5.89 -26.99 -12.17
N ARG A 33 6.09 -28.22 -12.66
CA ARG A 33 6.15 -28.50 -14.12
C ARG A 33 4.84 -28.21 -14.86
N ARG A 34 3.69 -28.32 -14.20
CA ARG A 34 2.38 -28.08 -14.83
C ARG A 34 1.99 -26.60 -14.86
N PHE A 35 2.32 -25.83 -13.83
CA PHE A 35 1.99 -24.40 -13.72
C PHE A 35 3.03 -23.49 -14.38
N PHE A 36 4.31 -23.88 -14.40
CA PHE A 36 5.35 -23.16 -15.12
C PHE A 36 5.47 -23.60 -16.58
N SER A 37 4.42 -24.20 -17.14
CA SER A 37 4.40 -24.51 -18.56
C SER A 37 4.51 -23.22 -19.36
N SER A 38 5.27 -23.25 -20.46
CA SER A 38 5.41 -22.10 -21.35
C SER A 38 4.06 -21.63 -21.89
N ALA A 39 3.12 -22.56 -22.12
CA ALA A 39 1.77 -22.27 -22.59
C ALA A 39 0.95 -21.48 -21.56
N THR A 40 0.99 -21.87 -20.27
CA THR A 40 0.28 -21.17 -19.19
C THR A 40 0.82 -19.76 -18.98
N ASN A 41 2.15 -19.61 -18.97
CA ASN A 41 2.79 -18.29 -18.86
C ASN A 41 2.48 -17.39 -20.06
N GLN A 42 2.43 -17.94 -21.27
CA GLN A 42 1.94 -17.22 -22.45
C GLN A 42 0.49 -16.77 -22.29
N LEU A 43 -0.38 -17.60 -21.71
CA LEU A 43 -1.77 -17.21 -21.47
C LEU A 43 -1.88 -16.06 -20.45
N PHE A 44 -1.11 -16.12 -19.35
CA PHE A 44 -1.09 -15.04 -18.36
C PHE A 44 -0.59 -13.73 -18.95
N CYS A 45 0.54 -13.78 -19.67
CA CYS A 45 1.08 -12.60 -20.35
C CYS A 45 0.10 -12.05 -21.39
N LYS A 46 -0.54 -12.91 -22.19
CA LYS A 46 -1.54 -12.49 -23.18
C LYS A 46 -2.72 -11.79 -22.49
N THR A 47 -3.27 -12.40 -21.45
CA THR A 47 -4.40 -11.84 -20.69
C THR A 47 -4.05 -10.49 -20.10
N PHE A 48 -2.85 -10.36 -19.54
CA PHE A 48 -2.32 -9.09 -19.05
C PHE A 48 -2.23 -8.04 -20.17
N MET A 49 -1.60 -8.36 -21.30
CA MET A 49 -1.41 -7.43 -22.43
C MET A 49 -2.74 -6.94 -23.03
N GLU A 50 -3.77 -7.79 -23.05
CA GLU A 50 -5.10 -7.45 -23.60
C GLU A 50 -5.94 -6.57 -22.65
N ASN A 51 -5.76 -6.72 -21.34
CA ASN A 51 -6.64 -6.11 -20.33
C ASN A 51 -5.97 -5.00 -19.50
N ALA A 52 -4.66 -4.81 -19.64
CA ALA A 52 -3.90 -3.78 -18.95
C ALA A 52 -4.46 -2.37 -19.24
N LEU A 53 -4.50 -1.54 -18.20
CA LEU A 53 -4.74 -0.11 -18.36
C LEU A 53 -3.64 0.49 -19.21
N ARG A 54 -4.05 1.37 -20.12
CA ARG A 54 -3.17 2.08 -21.03
C ARG A 54 -2.76 3.42 -20.44
N ASP A 55 -1.58 3.86 -20.85
CA ASP A 55 -1.11 5.21 -20.60
C ASP A 55 -2.07 6.21 -21.28
N PRO A 56 -2.68 7.15 -20.53
CA PRO A 56 -3.67 8.06 -21.09
C PRO A 56 -3.08 9.06 -22.08
N VAL A 57 -1.75 9.24 -22.08
CA VAL A 57 -1.05 10.16 -22.97
C VAL A 57 -0.54 9.41 -24.20
N SER A 58 0.24 8.33 -24.01
CA SER A 58 0.87 7.65 -25.16
C SER A 58 0.03 6.54 -25.79
N GLY A 59 -1.01 6.05 -25.10
CA GLY A 59 -1.83 4.91 -25.54
C GLY A 59 -1.13 3.54 -25.47
N GLU A 60 0.14 3.53 -25.04
CA GLU A 60 0.91 2.32 -24.73
C GLU A 60 0.32 1.61 -23.50
N ILE A 61 0.83 0.42 -23.19
CA ILE A 61 0.52 -0.21 -21.91
C ILE A 61 1.06 0.70 -20.79
N GLY A 62 0.21 0.96 -19.79
CA GLY A 62 0.60 1.74 -18.61
C GLY A 62 1.76 1.09 -17.87
N LYS A 63 2.53 1.86 -17.09
CA LYS A 63 3.62 1.28 -16.31
C LYS A 63 3.11 0.17 -15.39
N SER A 64 3.84 -0.93 -15.38
CA SER A 64 3.39 -2.16 -14.76
C SER A 64 4.51 -2.88 -14.01
N ILE A 65 4.16 -3.54 -12.91
CA ILE A 65 5.06 -4.43 -12.17
C ILE A 65 4.44 -5.81 -12.11
N ILE A 66 5.20 -6.83 -12.48
CA ILE A 66 4.81 -8.23 -12.41
C ILE A 66 5.69 -8.95 -11.39
N PHE A 67 5.05 -9.62 -10.43
CA PHE A 67 5.69 -10.39 -9.38
C PHE A 67 5.71 -11.87 -9.77
N ALA A 68 6.91 -12.35 -10.08
CA ALA A 68 7.20 -13.73 -10.47
C ALA A 68 7.62 -14.58 -9.26
N VAL A 69 7.47 -15.89 -9.39
CA VAL A 69 7.81 -16.87 -8.33
C VAL A 69 9.31 -16.96 -8.07
N SER A 70 10.12 -16.95 -9.13
CA SER A 70 11.57 -17.13 -9.06
C SER A 70 12.26 -16.30 -10.13
N GLN A 71 13.58 -16.15 -10.02
CA GLN A 71 14.35 -15.37 -10.99
C GLN A 71 14.27 -15.98 -12.40
N LYS A 72 14.30 -17.31 -12.52
CA LYS A 72 14.11 -18.01 -13.81
C LYS A 72 12.73 -17.73 -14.40
N HIS A 73 11.70 -17.73 -13.56
CA HIS A 73 10.35 -17.40 -13.98
C HIS A 73 10.27 -15.94 -14.46
N ALA A 74 10.91 -15.01 -13.74
CA ALA A 74 10.98 -13.61 -14.15
C ALA A 74 11.63 -13.43 -15.52
N THR A 75 12.72 -14.15 -15.81
CA THR A 75 13.37 -14.15 -17.13
C THR A 75 12.41 -14.65 -18.22
N GLY A 76 11.73 -15.78 -17.99
CA GLY A 76 10.78 -16.35 -18.96
C GLY A 76 9.60 -15.42 -19.27
N LEU A 77 9.01 -14.81 -18.25
CA LEU A 77 7.93 -13.82 -18.43
C LEU A 77 8.41 -12.59 -19.19
N THR A 78 9.61 -12.09 -18.88
CA THR A 78 10.21 -10.94 -19.56
C THR A 78 10.37 -11.22 -21.06
N GLN A 79 10.84 -12.41 -21.42
CA GLN A 79 10.98 -12.80 -22.82
C GLN A 79 9.62 -12.86 -23.53
N ILE A 80 8.63 -13.54 -22.94
CA ILE A 80 7.29 -13.66 -23.52
C ILE A 80 6.65 -12.28 -23.74
N LEU A 81 6.76 -11.38 -22.77
CA LEU A 81 6.19 -10.03 -22.86
C LEU A 81 6.84 -9.21 -23.96
N ASN A 82 8.16 -9.30 -24.13
CA ASN A 82 8.86 -8.62 -25.22
C ASN A 82 8.44 -9.15 -26.60
N GLU A 83 8.35 -10.48 -26.76
CA GLU A 83 7.88 -11.09 -28.02
C GLU A 83 6.43 -10.68 -28.35
N MET A 84 5.57 -10.56 -27.33
CA MET A 84 4.19 -10.07 -27.51
C MET A 84 4.14 -8.57 -27.84
N ALA A 85 4.99 -7.76 -27.21
CA ALA A 85 5.07 -6.33 -27.47
C ALA A 85 5.56 -6.04 -28.89
N ASP A 86 6.55 -6.78 -29.40
CA ASP A 86 7.04 -6.64 -30.78
C ASP A 86 5.93 -6.93 -31.81
N ARG A 87 5.02 -7.86 -31.50
CA ARG A 87 3.85 -8.16 -32.35
C ARG A 87 2.75 -7.11 -32.21
N MET A 88 2.48 -6.63 -30.99
CA MET A 88 1.41 -5.66 -30.72
C MET A 88 1.78 -4.25 -31.17
N PHE A 89 3.06 -3.89 -31.10
CA PHE A 89 3.59 -2.58 -31.46
C PHE A 89 4.80 -2.72 -32.42
N PRO A 90 4.57 -3.12 -33.69
CA PRO A 90 5.65 -3.37 -34.64
C PRO A 90 6.58 -2.17 -34.83
N GLY A 91 7.89 -2.40 -34.66
CA GLY A 91 8.94 -1.39 -34.85
C GLY A 91 9.02 -0.33 -33.76
N LYS A 92 8.28 -0.47 -32.65
CA LYS A 92 8.31 0.47 -31.52
C LYS A 92 9.21 0.03 -30.37
N TYR A 93 9.27 -1.27 -30.12
CA TYR A 93 10.14 -1.89 -29.12
C TYR A 93 11.21 -2.75 -29.79
N GLN A 94 12.32 -2.93 -29.07
CA GLN A 94 13.47 -3.75 -29.48
C GLN A 94 13.88 -4.63 -28.29
N SER A 95 12.95 -5.47 -27.82
CA SER A 95 13.12 -6.25 -26.57
C SER A 95 13.40 -5.39 -25.32
N ASP A 96 12.88 -4.18 -25.31
CA ASP A 96 13.02 -3.18 -24.24
C ASP A 96 11.67 -2.78 -23.62
N PHE A 97 10.61 -3.52 -23.94
CA PHE A 97 9.28 -3.32 -23.37
C PHE A 97 9.19 -3.83 -21.93
N ALA A 98 9.70 -5.04 -21.69
CA ALA A 98 9.74 -5.68 -20.38
C ALA A 98 11.19 -5.86 -19.92
N VAL A 99 11.45 -5.57 -18.65
CA VAL A 99 12.79 -5.67 -18.03
C VAL A 99 12.71 -6.49 -16.76
N GLN A 100 13.61 -7.45 -16.62
CA GLN A 100 13.78 -8.19 -15.38
C GLN A 100 14.50 -7.32 -14.35
N VAL A 101 13.99 -7.28 -13.12
CA VAL A 101 14.57 -6.54 -11.99
C VAL A 101 14.66 -7.49 -10.80
N THR A 102 15.77 -8.23 -10.72
CA THR A 102 16.06 -9.23 -9.68
C THR A 102 17.48 -9.06 -9.14
N SER A 103 17.77 -9.62 -7.98
CA SER A 103 19.07 -9.45 -7.29
C SER A 103 20.27 -9.97 -8.09
N GLN A 104 20.07 -10.92 -9.01
CA GLN A 104 21.13 -11.40 -9.91
C GLN A 104 21.52 -10.39 -11.00
N ILE A 105 20.71 -9.37 -11.25
CA ILE A 105 20.98 -8.40 -12.31
C ILE A 105 21.90 -7.31 -11.74
N PRO A 106 23.08 -7.09 -12.34
CA PRO A 106 23.93 -5.96 -11.97
C PRO A 106 23.14 -4.66 -12.08
N ASP A 107 23.31 -3.78 -11.09
CA ASP A 107 22.64 -2.47 -11.05
C ASP A 107 21.10 -2.54 -10.98
N ALA A 108 20.50 -3.65 -10.53
CA ALA A 108 19.04 -3.77 -10.38
C ALA A 108 18.41 -2.66 -9.52
N GLN A 109 19.14 -2.13 -8.52
CA GLN A 109 18.71 -0.95 -7.75
C GLN A 109 18.65 0.32 -8.60
N GLN A 110 19.56 0.49 -9.57
CA GLN A 110 19.50 1.63 -10.48
C GLN A 110 18.33 1.47 -11.46
N PHE A 111 17.98 0.24 -11.84
CA PHE A 111 16.82 -0.01 -12.70
C PHE A 111 15.51 0.39 -12.04
N THR A 112 15.34 0.10 -10.74
CA THR A 112 14.17 0.58 -10.00
C THR A 112 14.13 2.11 -10.00
N ILE A 113 15.21 2.78 -9.58
CA ILE A 113 15.31 4.24 -9.57
C ILE A 113 14.98 4.82 -10.95
N ASN A 114 15.51 4.22 -12.01
CA ASN A 114 15.29 4.68 -13.36
C ASN A 114 13.83 4.50 -13.82
N PHE A 115 13.21 3.39 -13.41
CA PHE A 115 11.80 3.14 -13.72
C PHE A 115 10.89 4.16 -13.03
N ALA A 116 11.18 4.50 -11.77
CA ALA A 116 10.47 5.57 -11.06
C ALA A 116 10.63 6.93 -11.76
N ASN A 117 11.86 7.26 -12.15
CA ASN A 117 12.21 8.54 -12.77
C ASN A 117 11.92 8.62 -14.27
N ASN A 118 11.15 7.69 -14.83
CA ASN A 118 10.73 7.73 -16.23
C ASN A 118 11.87 7.68 -17.26
N ASN A 119 13.00 7.06 -16.93
CA ASN A 119 14.18 7.00 -17.80
C ASN A 119 14.77 5.58 -17.98
N LEU A 120 14.09 4.53 -17.51
CA LEU A 120 14.55 3.15 -17.71
C LEU A 120 14.53 2.78 -19.20
N LEU A 121 15.72 2.45 -19.71
CA LEU A 121 16.00 2.20 -21.13
C LEU A 121 15.67 3.38 -22.05
N GLY A 122 15.65 4.60 -21.49
CA GLY A 122 15.35 5.84 -22.22
C GLY A 122 13.90 6.30 -22.09
N SER A 123 13.54 7.30 -22.90
CA SER A 123 12.18 7.85 -22.99
C SER A 123 11.37 7.16 -24.08
N ALA A 124 10.06 6.99 -23.87
CA ALA A 124 9.17 6.27 -24.78
C ALA A 124 9.14 6.81 -26.22
N ASN A 125 8.86 5.91 -27.15
CA ASN A 125 9.01 6.10 -28.60
C ASN A 125 7.71 6.51 -29.32
N PHE A 126 6.63 6.75 -28.59
CA PHE A 126 5.31 7.02 -29.17
C PHE A 126 5.05 8.52 -29.32
N LEU A 127 5.42 9.30 -28.31
CA LEU A 127 5.23 10.75 -28.30
C LEU A 127 6.55 11.42 -27.87
N PRO A 128 7.27 12.10 -28.80
CA PRO A 128 8.50 12.81 -28.46
C PRO A 128 8.31 13.87 -27.37
N ALA A 129 7.09 14.43 -27.27
CA ALA A 129 6.70 15.43 -26.29
C ALA A 129 6.45 14.87 -24.87
N TYR A 130 6.49 13.55 -24.69
CA TYR A 130 6.10 12.86 -23.47
C TYR A 130 7.28 12.06 -22.88
N LYS A 131 7.74 12.46 -21.69
CA LYS A 131 8.88 11.80 -21.02
C LYS A 131 8.38 10.71 -20.07
N THR A 132 8.14 9.52 -20.62
CA THR A 132 7.87 8.32 -19.81
C THR A 132 8.92 7.24 -20.08
N SER A 133 9.07 6.29 -19.15
CA SER A 133 9.97 5.15 -19.29
C SER A 133 9.67 4.34 -20.55
N LYS A 134 10.71 4.00 -21.32
CA LYS A 134 10.60 3.13 -22.50
C LYS A 134 10.21 1.71 -22.10
N ALA A 135 10.86 1.18 -21.07
CA ALA A 135 10.38 -0.04 -20.41
C ALA A 135 9.02 0.25 -19.77
N ARG A 136 8.02 -0.56 -20.09
CA ARG A 136 6.65 -0.44 -19.57
C ARG A 136 6.37 -1.46 -18.48
N VAL A 137 7.05 -2.59 -18.49
CA VAL A 137 6.84 -3.67 -17.53
C VAL A 137 8.14 -4.03 -16.82
N CYS A 138 8.16 -3.95 -15.49
CA CYS A 138 9.24 -4.54 -14.69
C CYS A 138 8.78 -5.88 -14.12
N VAL A 139 9.56 -6.93 -14.37
CA VAL A 139 9.30 -8.27 -13.82
C VAL A 139 10.28 -8.51 -12.67
N THR A 140 9.76 -8.72 -11.47
CA THR A 140 10.54 -8.85 -10.24
C THR A 140 10.08 -10.05 -9.42
N VAL A 141 10.87 -10.46 -8.43
CA VAL A 141 10.45 -11.46 -7.43
C VAL A 141 10.04 -10.72 -6.15
N GLY A 142 11.00 -10.02 -5.54
CA GLY A 142 10.84 -9.28 -4.29
C GLY A 142 11.40 -7.85 -4.30
N MET A 143 12.30 -7.49 -5.21
CA MET A 143 13.04 -6.22 -5.12
C MET A 143 12.18 -4.94 -5.20
N MET A 144 10.97 -5.02 -5.75
CA MET A 144 10.06 -3.87 -5.87
C MET A 144 8.87 -3.95 -4.90
N THR A 145 8.93 -4.83 -3.88
CA THR A 145 7.94 -4.90 -2.79
C THR A 145 8.09 -3.73 -1.82
N THR A 146 9.32 -3.37 -1.43
CA THR A 146 9.67 -2.33 -0.44
C THR A 146 10.57 -1.22 -1.03
N GLY A 147 10.63 -0.04 -0.39
CA GLY A 147 11.61 1.02 -0.73
C GLY A 147 11.48 1.74 -2.08
N TYR A 148 10.43 1.47 -2.87
CA TYR A 148 10.26 1.99 -4.23
C TYR A 148 9.05 2.95 -4.37
N ASP A 149 9.27 4.15 -4.94
CA ASP A 149 8.22 5.15 -5.18
C ASP A 149 8.03 5.47 -6.66
N CYS A 150 6.86 5.12 -7.20
CA CYS A 150 6.48 5.31 -8.59
C CYS A 150 4.96 5.56 -8.65
N PRO A 151 4.53 6.82 -8.74
CA PRO A 151 3.11 7.17 -8.69
C PRO A 151 2.33 6.76 -9.95
N ASP A 152 3.01 6.71 -11.09
CA ASP A 152 2.46 6.46 -12.43
C ASP A 152 2.24 4.96 -12.79
N ILE A 153 2.33 4.06 -11.81
CA ILE A 153 2.00 2.62 -12.00
C ILE A 153 0.50 2.46 -12.24
N LEU A 154 0.11 1.85 -13.36
CA LEU A 154 -1.29 1.58 -13.69
C LEU A 154 -1.68 0.10 -13.53
N ASN A 155 -0.71 -0.82 -13.58
CA ASN A 155 -1.02 -2.24 -13.46
C ASN A 155 -0.04 -2.96 -12.52
N LEU A 156 -0.57 -3.89 -11.73
CA LEU A 156 0.20 -4.81 -10.90
C LEU A 156 -0.20 -6.24 -11.27
N GLY A 157 0.75 -7.14 -11.48
CA GLY A 157 0.50 -8.54 -11.81
C GLY A 157 1.05 -9.49 -10.75
N LEU A 158 0.16 -10.25 -10.11
CA LEU A 158 0.51 -11.35 -9.22
C LEU A 158 0.58 -12.64 -10.05
N PHE A 159 1.78 -12.93 -10.54
CA PHE A 159 2.13 -14.16 -11.26
C PHE A 159 2.80 -15.17 -10.31
N ARG A 160 2.59 -14.95 -9.01
CA ARG A 160 3.04 -15.81 -7.93
C ARG A 160 1.97 -15.86 -6.85
N PRO A 161 1.93 -16.94 -6.07
CA PRO A 161 1.20 -16.99 -4.83
C PRO A 161 1.91 -16.10 -3.80
N VAL A 162 1.13 -15.36 -3.02
CA VAL A 162 1.59 -14.48 -1.95
C VAL A 162 1.02 -15.01 -0.65
N PHE A 163 1.89 -15.48 0.24
CA PHE A 163 1.48 -16.08 1.51
C PHE A 163 1.49 -15.08 2.67
N SER A 164 2.27 -14.00 2.54
CA SER A 164 2.39 -12.95 3.54
C SER A 164 1.34 -11.86 3.31
N PRO A 165 0.43 -11.61 4.27
CA PRO A 165 -0.49 -10.46 4.21
C PRO A 165 0.24 -9.13 4.03
N THR A 166 1.42 -9.01 4.67
CA THR A 166 2.25 -7.80 4.59
C THR A 166 2.72 -7.55 3.17
N ASP A 167 3.20 -8.59 2.47
CA ASP A 167 3.70 -8.47 1.10
C ASP A 167 2.56 -8.12 0.14
N PHE A 168 1.39 -8.74 0.34
CA PHE A 168 0.21 -8.45 -0.47
C PHE A 168 -0.22 -6.99 -0.34
N ILE A 169 -0.29 -6.46 0.89
CA ILE A 169 -0.61 -5.05 1.15
C ILE A 169 0.45 -4.13 0.55
N GLN A 170 1.74 -4.48 0.68
CA GLN A 170 2.83 -3.69 0.11
C GLN A 170 2.77 -3.63 -1.42
N ILE A 171 2.55 -4.76 -2.07
CA ILE A 171 2.39 -4.85 -3.52
C ILE A 171 1.22 -3.99 -3.96
N LYS A 172 0.03 -4.19 -3.37
CA LYS A 172 -1.17 -3.40 -3.67
C LYS A 172 -0.94 -1.90 -3.46
N GLY A 173 -0.25 -1.53 -2.39
CA GLY A 173 0.09 -0.13 -2.06
C GLY A 173 0.95 0.57 -3.12
N ARG A 174 1.61 -0.17 -4.03
CA ARG A 174 2.32 0.43 -5.18
C ARG A 174 1.36 1.05 -6.19
N GLY A 175 0.14 0.52 -6.32
CA GLY A 175 -0.86 1.00 -7.26
C GLY A 175 -1.69 2.19 -6.75
N THR A 176 -1.75 2.43 -5.43
CA THR A 176 -2.71 3.38 -4.83
C THR A 176 -2.28 4.84 -4.88
N ARG A 177 -1.05 5.14 -5.32
CA ARG A 177 -0.55 6.52 -5.42
C ARG A 177 -1.29 7.28 -6.51
N LYS A 178 -1.64 8.54 -6.24
CA LYS A 178 -2.21 9.47 -7.21
C LYS A 178 -1.11 9.99 -8.14
N HIS A 179 -1.46 10.23 -9.39
CA HIS A 179 -0.53 10.72 -10.40
C HIS A 179 -1.26 11.57 -11.44
N ASP A 180 -0.65 12.66 -11.88
CA ASP A 180 -1.08 13.44 -13.04
C ASP A 180 -0.10 13.20 -14.21
N PHE A 181 -0.58 12.54 -15.25
CA PHE A 181 0.24 12.19 -16.42
C PHE A 181 0.63 13.42 -17.27
N LEU A 182 0.05 14.61 -17.05
CA LEU A 182 0.49 15.83 -17.73
C LEU A 182 1.81 16.37 -17.21
N GLU A 183 2.25 15.97 -16.01
CA GLU A 183 3.54 16.40 -15.45
C GLU A 183 4.72 15.99 -16.36
N GLN A 184 4.60 14.87 -17.06
CA GLN A 184 5.63 14.35 -17.97
C GLN A 184 5.46 14.85 -19.42
N LEU A 185 4.37 15.56 -19.72
CA LEU A 185 4.10 16.16 -21.02
C LEU A 185 4.61 17.60 -21.04
N PHE A 186 5.71 17.86 -21.74
CA PHE A 186 6.35 19.18 -21.72
C PHE A 186 5.84 20.14 -22.81
N ASP A 187 5.14 19.62 -23.81
CA ASP A 187 4.49 20.44 -24.84
C ASP A 187 3.04 20.74 -24.45
N ASN A 188 2.75 22.03 -24.24
CA ASN A 188 1.43 22.48 -23.81
C ASN A 188 0.35 22.31 -24.90
N SER A 189 0.72 22.20 -26.18
CA SER A 189 -0.24 21.99 -27.28
C SER A 189 -0.93 20.63 -27.22
N PHE A 190 -0.26 19.62 -26.67
CA PHE A 190 -0.81 18.27 -26.51
C PHE A 190 -1.60 18.10 -25.20
N LYS A 191 -1.47 19.02 -24.23
CA LYS A 191 -2.17 18.94 -22.94
C LYS A 191 -3.68 19.04 -23.09
N GLU A 192 -4.17 19.88 -24.01
CA GLU A 192 -5.60 20.08 -24.27
C GLU A 192 -6.27 18.85 -24.89
N GLY A 193 -5.49 17.94 -25.50
CA GLY A 193 -5.99 16.70 -26.11
C GLY A 193 -6.17 15.53 -25.14
N VAL A 194 -5.66 15.62 -23.91
CA VAL A 194 -5.74 14.54 -22.91
C VAL A 194 -6.99 14.72 -22.06
N SER A 195 -8.00 13.88 -22.29
CA SER A 195 -9.31 13.99 -21.62
C SER A 195 -9.27 13.60 -20.13
N HIS A 196 -8.47 12.60 -19.76
CA HIS A 196 -8.38 12.07 -18.40
C HIS A 196 -6.93 11.89 -17.94
N PRO A 197 -6.25 13.00 -17.60
CA PRO A 197 -4.83 12.98 -17.24
C PRO A 197 -4.55 12.48 -15.82
N ASN A 198 -5.56 12.50 -14.94
CA ASN A 198 -5.39 12.06 -13.56
C ASN A 198 -5.62 10.56 -13.44
N LYS A 199 -4.73 9.89 -12.70
CA LYS A 199 -4.90 8.50 -12.32
C LYS A 199 -6.10 8.35 -11.39
N THR A 200 -7.14 7.68 -11.88
CA THR A 200 -8.37 7.40 -11.13
C THR A 200 -8.38 5.99 -10.52
N ALA A 201 -7.70 5.03 -11.15
CA ALA A 201 -7.65 3.64 -10.74
C ALA A 201 -6.33 2.97 -11.19
N PHE A 202 -6.07 1.79 -10.63
CA PHE A 202 -5.05 0.85 -11.12
C PHE A 202 -5.68 -0.54 -11.20
N LYS A 203 -5.13 -1.43 -12.03
CA LYS A 203 -5.56 -2.83 -12.11
C LYS A 203 -4.59 -3.73 -11.36
N LEU A 204 -5.14 -4.65 -10.56
CA LEU A 204 -4.42 -5.76 -9.95
C LEU A 204 -4.84 -7.05 -10.67
N PHE A 205 -3.92 -7.67 -11.38
CA PHE A 205 -4.11 -8.96 -12.04
C PHE A 205 -3.69 -10.06 -11.10
N ASP A 206 -4.61 -10.95 -10.77
CA ASP A 206 -4.36 -12.06 -9.85
C ASP A 206 -4.69 -13.39 -10.52
N PHE A 207 -3.64 -14.12 -10.90
CA PHE A 207 -3.77 -15.42 -11.56
C PHE A 207 -3.77 -16.60 -10.57
N PHE A 208 -3.45 -16.34 -9.31
CA PHE A 208 -3.29 -17.33 -8.24
C PHE A 208 -4.36 -17.23 -7.15
N ALA A 209 -5.44 -16.48 -7.41
CA ALA A 209 -6.54 -16.29 -6.46
C ALA A 209 -6.06 -15.85 -5.05
N ASN A 210 -4.97 -15.08 -5.00
CA ASN A 210 -4.44 -14.50 -3.76
C ASN A 210 -5.49 -13.61 -3.08
N CYS A 211 -6.27 -12.85 -3.87
CA CYS A 211 -7.32 -11.99 -3.35
C CYS A 211 -8.41 -12.81 -2.66
N GLU A 212 -8.85 -13.91 -3.27
CA GLU A 212 -9.86 -14.82 -2.70
C GLU A 212 -9.30 -15.52 -1.47
N TYR A 213 -8.06 -16.04 -1.54
CA TYR A 213 -7.37 -16.62 -0.40
C TYR A 213 -7.34 -15.68 0.80
N PHE A 214 -6.93 -14.43 0.64
CA PHE A 214 -6.95 -13.45 1.73
C PHE A 214 -8.35 -12.94 2.09
N GLU A 215 -9.34 -12.97 1.19
CA GLU A 215 -10.69 -12.49 1.54
C GLU A 215 -11.51 -13.54 2.31
N THR A 216 -11.38 -14.82 1.94
CA THR A 216 -12.29 -15.89 2.38
C THR A 216 -11.63 -17.06 3.09
N GLU A 217 -10.45 -17.51 2.67
CA GLU A 217 -9.87 -18.80 3.13
C GLU A 217 -8.73 -18.67 4.13
N PHE A 218 -8.06 -17.51 4.20
CA PHE A 218 -6.95 -17.31 5.12
C PHE A 218 -7.46 -17.35 6.56
N ASN A 219 -7.11 -18.41 7.29
CA ASN A 219 -7.42 -18.51 8.70
C ASN A 219 -6.46 -17.61 9.47
N TYR A 220 -6.93 -16.42 9.82
CA TYR A 220 -6.11 -15.37 10.42
C TYR A 220 -5.60 -15.71 11.83
N ASP A 221 -6.12 -16.78 12.44
CA ASP A 221 -5.89 -17.23 13.81
C ASP A 221 -4.85 -18.38 13.94
N GLU A 222 -4.34 -18.94 12.84
CA GLU A 222 -3.36 -20.04 12.92
C GLU A 222 -1.93 -19.54 13.15
N VAL A 223 -1.37 -19.91 14.30
CA VAL A 223 0.07 -19.77 14.59
C VAL A 223 0.86 -20.59 13.56
N LEU A 224 1.63 -19.91 12.70
CA LEU A 224 2.62 -20.53 11.81
C LEU A 224 3.58 -21.41 12.63
N LYS A 225 3.39 -22.73 12.56
CA LYS A 225 4.32 -23.69 13.17
C LYS A 225 5.57 -23.78 12.30
N LEU A 226 6.59 -23.03 12.65
CA LEU A 226 7.94 -23.21 12.11
C LEU A 226 8.39 -24.67 12.34
N PRO A 227 8.76 -25.43 11.29
CA PRO A 227 9.33 -26.76 11.49
C PRO A 227 10.63 -26.64 12.28
N ARG A 228 10.80 -27.48 13.31
CA ARG A 228 12.07 -27.58 14.01
C ARG A 228 13.14 -28.07 13.03
N PRO A 229 14.35 -27.48 13.00
CA PRO A 229 15.42 -27.96 12.15
C PRO A 229 15.71 -29.42 12.49
N ARG A 230 15.57 -30.32 11.50
CA ARG A 230 16.02 -31.70 11.64
C ARG A 230 17.53 -31.68 11.73
N GLY A 231 18.03 -32.02 12.92
CA GLY A 231 19.44 -32.29 13.14
C GLY A 231 19.96 -33.36 12.18
N GLU A 232 21.20 -33.17 11.77
CA GLU A 232 22.02 -34.02 10.93
C GLU A 232 21.74 -35.52 11.15
N ARG A 233 21.35 -36.20 10.07
CA ARG A 233 21.55 -37.65 9.95
C ARG A 233 22.33 -37.93 8.69
N ARG A 234 23.37 -38.73 8.91
CA ARG A 234 24.42 -39.19 8.00
C ARG A 234 23.87 -39.98 6.82
N ASP A 235 24.67 -39.97 5.76
CA ASP A 235 24.59 -40.75 4.54
C ASP A 235 24.07 -42.17 4.76
N ASP A 236 23.18 -42.60 3.85
CA ASP A 236 23.31 -43.91 3.22
C ASP A 236 22.80 -43.83 1.78
N ASP A 237 23.66 -44.35 0.91
CA ASP A 237 23.58 -44.51 -0.54
C ASP A 237 22.44 -45.45 -0.94
N ASP A 238 21.56 -45.02 -1.85
CA ASP A 238 20.91 -45.93 -2.80
C ASP A 238 20.54 -45.19 -4.08
N GLY A 239 21.11 -45.64 -5.19
CA GLY A 239 21.01 -45.02 -6.49
C GLY A 239 19.67 -45.30 -7.18
N LEU A 240 19.03 -44.23 -7.68
CA LEU A 240 18.03 -44.33 -8.74
C LEU A 240 18.25 -43.18 -9.73
N THR A 241 18.91 -43.51 -10.84
CA THR A 241 18.93 -42.71 -12.06
C THR A 241 17.50 -42.62 -12.62
N VAL A 242 16.85 -41.47 -12.45
CA VAL A 242 15.58 -41.16 -13.12
C VAL A 242 15.85 -40.17 -14.26
N THR A 243 15.63 -40.67 -15.46
CA THR A 243 15.78 -40.00 -16.75
C THR A 243 14.94 -38.72 -16.86
N ASP A 244 15.57 -37.69 -17.43
CA ASP A 244 15.01 -36.39 -17.77
C ASP A 244 13.92 -36.53 -18.86
N GLY A 245 12.67 -36.73 -18.43
CA GLY A 245 11.51 -36.67 -19.31
C GLY A 245 10.91 -35.28 -19.29
N THR A 246 11.02 -34.54 -20.40
CA THR A 246 10.23 -33.35 -20.70
C THR A 246 8.75 -33.74 -20.78
N TYR A 247 7.94 -33.24 -19.85
CA TYR A 247 6.49 -33.39 -19.91
C TYR A 247 5.91 -32.22 -20.74
N GLU A 248 5.39 -32.51 -21.92
CA GLU A 248 4.65 -31.55 -22.75
C GLU A 248 3.15 -31.71 -22.51
N HIS A 249 2.50 -30.68 -21.97
CA HIS A 249 1.04 -30.61 -21.88
C HIS A 249 0.48 -30.16 -23.25
N LEU A 250 -0.14 -31.10 -23.98
CA LEU A 250 -0.72 -30.87 -25.31
C LEU A 250 -2.19 -30.38 -25.28
N GLY A 251 -2.73 -30.08 -24.10
CA GLY A 251 -4.07 -29.51 -23.94
C GLY A 251 -4.05 -28.00 -24.12
N ALA A 252 -5.05 -27.43 -24.81
CA ALA A 252 -5.22 -25.99 -24.90
C ALA A 252 -5.54 -25.43 -23.51
N ASP A 253 -4.64 -24.63 -22.94
CA ASP A 253 -4.91 -23.83 -21.74
C ASP A 253 -5.90 -22.72 -22.13
N ILE A 254 -7.18 -22.94 -21.85
CA ILE A 254 -8.27 -22.00 -22.16
C ILE A 254 -8.70 -21.30 -20.87
N ILE A 255 -8.89 -19.98 -20.93
CA ILE A 255 -9.39 -19.19 -19.79
C ILE A 255 -10.83 -19.64 -19.50
N ALA A 256 -11.04 -20.25 -18.33
CA ALA A 256 -12.36 -20.72 -17.91
C ALA A 256 -13.30 -19.57 -17.51
N SER A 257 -12.77 -18.52 -16.88
CA SER A 257 -13.53 -17.34 -16.48
C SER A 257 -12.62 -16.14 -16.20
N VAL A 258 -13.07 -14.93 -16.51
CA VAL A 258 -12.45 -13.66 -16.07
C VAL A 258 -13.45 -12.96 -15.17
N LYS A 259 -13.05 -12.66 -13.92
CA LYS A 259 -13.85 -11.88 -12.96
C LYS A 259 -13.15 -10.55 -12.73
N GLU A 260 -13.88 -9.45 -12.90
CA GLU A 260 -13.39 -8.10 -12.58
C GLU A 260 -14.21 -7.58 -11.39
N GLN A 261 -13.52 -7.19 -10.32
CA GLN A 261 -14.14 -6.64 -9.10
C GLN A 261 -13.57 -5.26 -8.83
N ALA A 262 -14.46 -4.27 -8.72
CA ALA A 262 -14.09 -2.92 -8.34
C ALA A 262 -14.04 -2.81 -6.81
N ILE A 263 -12.86 -2.49 -6.26
CA ILE A 263 -12.68 -2.24 -4.83
C ILE A 263 -12.92 -0.75 -4.57
N GLY A 264 -13.87 -0.44 -3.69
CA GLY A 264 -14.21 0.93 -3.31
C GLY A 264 -13.21 1.56 -2.33
N TYR A 265 -13.48 2.81 -1.91
CA TYR A 265 -12.61 3.57 -1.00
C TYR A 265 -12.39 2.91 0.36
N GLU A 266 -13.28 2.01 0.78
CA GLU A 266 -13.18 1.32 2.07
C GLU A 266 -12.14 0.18 2.11
N GLY A 267 -11.41 -0.04 1.00
CA GLY A 267 -10.34 -1.04 0.92
C GLY A 267 -10.82 -2.49 0.92
N MET A 268 -9.87 -3.43 1.00
CA MET A 268 -10.16 -4.87 1.11
C MET A 268 -10.27 -5.29 2.58
N LYS A 269 -10.92 -6.42 2.85
CA LYS A 269 -11.09 -6.97 4.22
C LYS A 269 -9.75 -7.14 4.95
N ILE A 270 -8.69 -7.54 4.23
CA ILE A 270 -7.32 -7.68 4.76
C ILE A 270 -6.77 -6.38 5.38
N ASP A 271 -7.19 -5.21 4.87
CA ASP A 271 -6.75 -3.91 5.40
C ASP A 271 -7.42 -3.62 6.75
N ARG A 272 -8.64 -4.15 6.98
CA ARG A 272 -9.41 -3.99 8.22
C ARG A 272 -8.93 -4.97 9.31
N MET A 273 -8.68 -6.23 8.92
CA MET A 273 -8.21 -7.28 9.83
C MET A 273 -6.78 -7.06 10.33
N PHE A 274 -5.98 -6.19 9.68
CA PHE A 274 -4.65 -5.81 10.17
C PHE A 274 -4.70 -5.12 11.54
N PHE A 275 -5.74 -4.32 11.81
CA PHE A 275 -5.92 -3.68 13.12
C PHE A 275 -6.42 -4.69 14.17
N GLU A 276 -7.33 -5.58 13.80
CA GLU A 276 -7.83 -6.64 14.69
C GLU A 276 -6.70 -7.54 15.19
N LYS A 277 -5.76 -7.94 14.31
CA LYS A 277 -4.55 -8.68 14.72
C LYS A 277 -3.67 -7.93 15.70
N PHE A 278 -3.53 -6.62 15.51
CA PHE A 278 -2.79 -5.82 16.47
C PHE A 278 -3.52 -5.81 17.82
N GLU A 279 -4.85 -5.74 17.84
CA GLU A 279 -5.63 -5.84 19.07
C GLU A 279 -5.39 -7.17 19.78
N ASP A 280 -5.40 -8.28 19.05
CA ASP A 280 -5.18 -9.62 19.63
C ASP A 280 -3.75 -9.80 20.14
N THR A 281 -2.73 -9.45 19.35
CA THR A 281 -1.31 -9.52 19.77
C THR A 281 -1.03 -8.68 21.02
N VAL A 282 -1.67 -7.51 21.14
CA VAL A 282 -1.57 -6.65 22.32
C VAL A 282 -2.32 -7.26 23.52
N ARG A 283 -3.50 -7.85 23.29
CA ARG A 283 -4.34 -8.46 24.34
C ARG A 283 -3.73 -9.73 24.91
N GLU A 284 -3.05 -10.52 24.08
CA GLU A 284 -2.34 -11.74 24.50
C GLU A 284 -1.05 -11.46 25.28
N ASN A 285 -0.50 -10.24 25.16
CA ASN A 285 0.72 -9.86 25.87
C ASN A 285 0.42 -9.52 27.35
N GLU A 286 0.69 -10.47 28.24
CA GLU A 286 0.45 -10.30 29.69
C GLU A 286 1.13 -9.05 30.29
N THR A 287 2.32 -8.68 29.81
CA THR A 287 3.04 -7.50 30.34
C THR A 287 2.33 -6.21 29.99
N ILE A 288 1.73 -6.12 28.80
CA ILE A 288 0.96 -4.95 28.40
C ILE A 288 -0.38 -4.92 29.12
N ALA A 289 -1.09 -6.05 29.19
CA ALA A 289 -2.36 -6.15 29.89
C ALA A 289 -2.26 -5.72 31.37
N LYS A 290 -1.28 -6.26 32.11
CA LYS A 290 -1.03 -5.89 33.51
C LYS A 290 -0.64 -4.42 33.67
N ALA A 291 0.10 -3.85 32.71
CA ALA A 291 0.49 -2.45 32.74
C ALA A 291 -0.71 -1.52 32.49
N VAL A 292 -1.63 -1.89 31.60
CA VAL A 292 -2.85 -1.13 31.32
C VAL A 292 -3.83 -1.22 32.50
N GLU A 293 -4.03 -2.42 33.07
CA GLU A 293 -4.86 -2.60 34.28
C GLU A 293 -4.35 -1.81 35.50
N ALA A 294 -3.03 -1.64 35.62
CA ALA A 294 -2.41 -0.85 36.68
C ALA A 294 -2.31 0.66 36.36
N GLU A 295 -2.91 1.13 35.26
CA GLU A 295 -2.82 2.50 34.75
C GLU A 295 -1.38 3.00 34.48
N GLN A 296 -0.44 2.07 34.29
CA GLN A 296 0.98 2.35 34.03
C GLN A 296 1.24 2.56 32.53
N TRP A 297 0.63 3.61 31.97
CA TRP A 297 0.64 3.91 30.53
C TRP A 297 2.05 4.00 29.93
N ASP A 298 3.00 4.64 30.62
CA ASP A 298 4.37 4.79 30.11
C ASP A 298 5.06 3.43 29.90
N LYS A 299 4.81 2.47 30.80
CA LYS A 299 5.36 1.12 30.69
C LYS A 299 4.67 0.32 29.59
N ALA A 300 3.35 0.48 29.45
CA ALA A 300 2.59 -0.17 28.38
C ALA A 300 3.07 0.31 26.99
N ILE A 301 3.25 1.63 26.84
CA ILE A 301 3.73 2.24 25.59
C ILE A 301 5.16 1.77 25.25
N ASP A 302 6.09 1.77 26.22
CA ASP A 302 7.46 1.28 26.02
C ASP A 302 7.48 -0.20 25.61
N CYS A 303 6.62 -1.01 26.23
CA CYS A 303 6.51 -2.43 25.92
C CYS A 303 6.02 -2.66 24.47
N VAL A 304 4.98 -1.92 24.04
CA VAL A 304 4.50 -1.97 22.65
C VAL A 304 5.61 -1.58 21.66
N HIS A 305 6.34 -0.50 21.91
CA HIS A 305 7.45 -0.06 21.06
C HIS A 305 8.58 -1.09 20.98
N ARG A 306 8.91 -1.75 22.10
CA ARG A 306 10.04 -2.69 22.15
C ARG A 306 9.71 -4.08 21.67
N GLN A 307 8.47 -4.55 21.87
CA GLN A 307 8.10 -5.94 21.67
C GLN A 307 7.19 -6.16 20.46
N ILE A 308 6.38 -5.17 20.07
CA ILE A 308 5.33 -5.34 19.04
C ILE A 308 5.66 -4.54 17.78
N LEU A 309 5.98 -3.24 17.92
CA LEU A 309 6.22 -2.37 16.78
C LEU A 309 7.55 -2.70 16.07
N ASP A 310 7.55 -2.50 14.74
CA ASP A 310 8.71 -2.61 13.85
C ASP A 310 9.46 -3.97 13.92
N LYS A 311 8.77 -5.03 14.33
CA LYS A 311 9.32 -6.39 14.36
C LYS A 311 9.20 -7.11 13.02
N PRO A 312 10.20 -7.91 12.62
CA PRO A 312 10.22 -8.57 11.31
C PRO A 312 9.09 -9.60 11.13
N LYS A 313 8.51 -10.12 12.22
CA LYS A 313 7.48 -11.17 12.15
C LYS A 313 6.13 -10.66 11.64
N GLU A 314 5.69 -9.47 12.08
CA GLU A 314 4.37 -8.91 11.72
C GLU A 314 4.42 -7.45 11.23
N TYR A 315 5.55 -6.76 11.41
CA TYR A 315 5.85 -5.40 10.93
C TYR A 315 4.72 -4.39 11.15
N PHE A 316 4.21 -4.32 12.38
CA PHE A 316 3.31 -3.27 12.82
C PHE A 316 4.05 -1.94 12.89
N THR A 317 3.65 -0.99 12.04
CA THR A 317 4.12 0.39 12.13
C THR A 317 2.96 1.30 12.53
N LEU A 318 3.24 2.37 13.25
CA LEU A 318 2.21 3.31 13.70
C LEU A 318 1.39 3.88 12.54
N ASP A 319 2.04 4.16 11.41
CA ASP A 319 1.36 4.71 10.24
C ASP A 319 0.45 3.69 9.56
N LYS A 320 0.80 2.39 9.61
CA LYS A 320 -0.08 1.32 9.12
C LYS A 320 -1.29 1.13 10.02
N LEU A 321 -1.08 1.11 11.33
CA LEU A 321 -2.16 1.00 12.31
C LEU A 321 -3.13 2.19 12.21
N ARG A 322 -2.62 3.41 11.99
CA ARG A 322 -3.43 4.60 11.74
C ARG A 322 -4.28 4.49 10.46
N LYS A 323 -3.67 4.02 9.37
CA LYS A 323 -4.38 3.83 8.09
C LYS A 323 -5.46 2.75 8.19
N ALA A 324 -5.16 1.64 8.86
CA ALA A 324 -6.12 0.56 9.10
C ALA A 324 -7.29 1.01 10.00
N ALA A 325 -7.02 1.91 10.96
CA ALA A 325 -8.05 2.49 11.82
C ALA A 325 -8.97 3.52 11.12
N ALA A 326 -8.66 3.92 9.88
CA ALA A 326 -9.44 4.88 9.08
C ALA A 326 -9.75 6.22 9.79
N VAL A 327 -8.81 6.72 10.59
CA VAL A 327 -8.96 7.97 11.35
C VAL A 327 -8.30 9.13 10.61
N ASP A 328 -8.96 10.30 10.58
CA ASP A 328 -8.54 11.52 9.90
C ASP A 328 -7.50 12.36 10.68
N ARG A 329 -6.84 11.77 11.68
CA ARG A 329 -5.82 12.40 12.53
C ARG A 329 -4.79 11.41 13.06
N ARG A 330 -3.72 11.93 13.65
CA ARG A 330 -2.65 11.16 14.27
C ARG A 330 -3.11 10.51 15.58
N VAL A 331 -3.47 9.23 15.53
CA VAL A 331 -3.77 8.42 16.72
C VAL A 331 -2.49 8.05 17.47
N SER A 332 -2.51 8.18 18.80
CA SER A 332 -1.41 7.81 19.69
C SER A 332 -1.43 6.33 20.08
N VAL A 333 -0.28 5.77 20.49
CA VAL A 333 -0.20 4.38 21.01
C VAL A 333 -1.11 4.19 22.22
N ARG A 334 -1.21 5.22 23.07
CA ARG A 334 -2.11 5.20 24.22
C ARG A 334 -3.56 5.00 23.81
N GLU A 335 -4.06 5.81 22.88
CA GLU A 335 -5.44 5.67 22.40
C GLU A 335 -5.66 4.30 21.74
N MET A 336 -4.65 3.78 21.02
CA MET A 336 -4.72 2.43 20.45
C MET A 336 -4.91 1.39 21.56
N LEU A 337 -4.13 1.46 22.64
CA LEU A 337 -4.28 0.59 23.80
C LEU A 337 -5.66 0.77 24.48
N GLU A 338 -6.10 2.02 24.67
CA GLU A 338 -7.43 2.31 25.23
C GLU A 338 -8.54 1.65 24.41
N LYS A 339 -8.42 1.61 23.07
CA LYS A 339 -9.36 0.90 22.21
C LYS A 339 -9.27 -0.62 22.40
N VAL A 340 -8.06 -1.17 22.37
CA VAL A 340 -7.80 -2.63 22.46
C VAL A 340 -8.39 -3.22 23.75
N PHE A 341 -8.25 -2.49 24.86
CA PHE A 341 -8.72 -2.89 26.19
C PHE A 341 -10.16 -2.41 26.50
N GLY A 342 -10.86 -1.84 25.51
CA GLY A 342 -12.28 -1.48 25.63
C GLY A 342 -12.58 -0.25 26.48
N LEU A 343 -11.59 0.60 26.76
CA LEU A 343 -11.77 1.90 27.43
C LEU A 343 -12.40 2.93 26.47
N ILE A 344 -12.17 2.79 25.17
CA ILE A 344 -12.88 3.53 24.11
C ILE A 344 -13.45 2.55 23.08
N SER A 345 -14.67 2.79 22.62
CA SER A 345 -15.34 1.96 21.60
C SER A 345 -14.89 2.27 20.18
N ARG A 346 -14.47 3.52 19.92
CA ARG A 346 -13.95 3.98 18.63
C ARG A 346 -12.99 5.14 18.83
N PHE A 347 -12.10 5.35 17.86
CA PHE A 347 -11.29 6.56 17.81
C PHE A 347 -12.17 7.76 17.46
N LYS A 348 -12.03 8.84 18.24
CA LYS A 348 -12.69 10.11 17.94
C LYS A 348 -12.08 10.72 16.69
N SER A 349 -12.92 11.27 15.81
CA SER A 349 -12.44 12.03 14.64
C SER A 349 -11.76 13.32 15.06
N ARG A 350 -11.05 13.97 14.14
CA ARG A 350 -10.48 15.29 14.37
C ARG A 350 -11.55 16.30 14.79
N ASP A 351 -12.71 16.28 14.14
CA ASP A 351 -13.80 17.21 14.42
C ASP A 351 -14.43 16.98 15.81
N GLU A 352 -14.58 15.71 16.21
CA GLU A 352 -15.10 15.34 17.54
C GLU A 352 -14.16 15.78 18.67
N LEU A 353 -12.84 15.63 18.51
CA LEU A 353 -11.87 16.15 19.48
C LEU A 353 -11.91 17.68 19.58
N LEU A 354 -12.05 18.36 18.43
CA LEU A 354 -12.15 19.81 18.40
C LEU A 354 -13.41 20.31 19.12
N ASP A 355 -14.52 19.59 19.01
CA ASP A 355 -15.74 19.90 19.75
C ASP A 355 -15.56 19.66 21.26
N GLU A 356 -14.85 18.60 21.68
CA GLU A 356 -14.58 18.37 23.11
C GLU A 356 -13.68 19.43 23.74
N GLU A 357 -12.60 19.83 23.05
CA GLU A 357 -11.76 20.94 23.51
C GLU A 357 -12.53 22.27 23.52
N PHE A 358 -13.44 22.46 22.57
CA PHE A 358 -14.33 23.62 22.58
C PHE A 358 -15.32 23.59 23.74
N ASP A 359 -15.88 22.43 24.08
CA ASP A 359 -16.82 22.29 25.19
C ASP A 359 -16.12 22.54 26.54
N LYS A 360 -14.85 22.13 26.69
CA LYS A 360 -14.01 22.52 27.84
C LYS A 360 -13.81 24.03 27.90
N PHE A 361 -13.46 24.65 26.77
CA PHE A 361 -13.33 26.11 26.67
C PHE A 361 -14.63 26.83 27.08
N VAL A 362 -15.79 26.33 26.65
CA VAL A 362 -17.10 26.89 27.02
C VAL A 362 -17.38 26.70 28.52
N ALA A 363 -17.01 25.56 29.11
CA ALA A 363 -17.17 25.29 30.53
C ALA A 363 -16.31 26.21 31.41
N ASP A 364 -15.07 26.48 30.98
CA ASP A 364 -14.12 27.34 31.69
C ASP A 364 -14.45 28.83 31.50
N SER A 365 -14.71 29.25 30.26
CA SER A 365 -14.87 30.65 29.88
C SER A 365 -16.29 31.19 30.03
N LYS A 366 -17.29 30.29 30.14
CA LYS A 366 -18.74 30.56 30.27
C LYS A 366 -19.21 31.75 29.43
N PRO A 367 -19.33 31.58 28.10
CA PRO A 367 -19.64 32.69 27.23
C PRO A 367 -21.02 33.31 27.52
N ASP A 368 -21.05 34.65 27.67
CA ASP A 368 -22.24 35.41 28.06
C ASP A 368 -23.29 35.49 26.93
N GLU A 369 -22.83 35.40 25.68
CA GLU A 369 -23.63 35.57 24.47
C GLU A 369 -23.89 34.21 23.79
N ALA A 370 -24.98 33.55 24.15
CA ALA A 370 -25.36 32.26 23.57
C ALA A 370 -25.48 32.29 22.03
N ALA A 371 -25.89 33.43 21.46
CA ALA A 371 -26.00 33.64 20.02
C ALA A 371 -24.64 33.69 19.29
N ALA A 372 -23.55 33.99 20.00
CA ALA A 372 -22.21 34.06 19.44
C ALA A 372 -21.46 32.71 19.49
N ILE A 373 -21.97 31.72 20.23
CA ILE A 373 -21.34 30.40 20.39
C ILE A 373 -20.99 29.74 19.05
N PRO A 374 -21.83 29.76 17.99
CA PRO A 374 -21.45 29.18 16.71
C PRO A 374 -20.25 29.88 16.04
N ALA A 375 -20.16 31.21 16.14
CA ALA A 375 -19.05 31.98 15.59
C ALA A 375 -17.75 31.74 16.39
N ILE A 376 -17.86 31.69 17.72
CA ILE A 376 -16.77 31.36 18.63
C ILE A 376 -16.26 29.93 18.34
N ARG A 377 -17.15 28.96 18.15
CA ARG A 377 -16.83 27.57 17.78
C ARG A 377 -16.07 27.51 16.46
N HIS A 378 -16.58 28.19 15.43
CA HIS A 378 -15.95 28.20 14.11
C HIS A 378 -14.53 28.78 14.17
N TYR A 379 -14.35 29.89 14.90
CA TYR A 379 -13.02 30.49 15.10
C TYR A 379 -12.08 29.58 15.89
N PHE A 380 -12.55 28.96 16.97
CA PHE A 380 -11.77 28.00 17.77
C PHE A 380 -11.28 26.83 16.91
N LYS A 381 -12.19 26.18 16.17
CA LYS A 381 -11.83 25.06 15.28
C LYS A 381 -10.82 25.47 14.21
N ALA A 382 -11.02 26.63 13.59
CA ALA A 382 -10.13 27.16 12.56
C ALA A 382 -8.72 27.49 13.09
N TYR A 383 -8.64 28.10 14.28
CA TYR A 383 -7.38 28.45 14.93
C TYR A 383 -6.59 27.21 15.39
N VAL A 384 -7.26 26.17 15.91
CA VAL A 384 -6.60 24.92 16.31
C VAL A 384 -6.15 24.10 15.08
N SER A 385 -6.90 24.14 13.98
CA SER A 385 -6.66 23.27 12.82
C SER A 385 -5.65 23.81 11.79
N SER A 386 -5.37 25.12 11.77
CA SER A 386 -4.56 25.73 10.70
C SER A 386 -3.41 26.57 11.26
N ASP A 387 -2.18 26.16 10.94
CA ASP A 387 -0.96 26.93 11.22
C ASP A 387 -0.99 28.32 10.57
N GLN A 388 -1.51 28.40 9.35
CA GLN A 388 -1.61 29.66 8.61
C GLN A 388 -2.54 30.65 9.33
N ILE A 389 -3.69 30.18 9.82
CA ILE A 389 -4.64 31.04 10.55
C ILE A 389 -4.01 31.49 11.88
N ARG A 390 -3.32 30.60 12.61
CA ARG A 390 -2.59 30.99 13.82
C ARG A 390 -1.60 32.10 13.54
N HIS A 391 -0.76 31.93 12.52
CA HIS A 391 0.26 32.91 12.16
C HIS A 391 -0.36 34.27 11.77
N ILE A 392 -1.45 34.27 11.00
CA ILE A 392 -2.14 35.51 10.59
C ILE A 392 -2.69 36.26 11.82
N ILE A 393 -3.31 35.54 12.75
CA ILE A 393 -3.90 36.12 13.97
C ILE A 393 -2.81 36.64 14.92
N GLU A 394 -1.74 35.87 15.13
CA GLU A 394 -0.65 36.25 16.03
C GLU A 394 0.20 37.41 15.50
N ALA A 395 0.41 37.48 14.18
CA ALA A 395 1.09 38.59 13.52
C ALA A 395 0.21 39.84 13.38
N GLY A 396 -1.10 39.73 13.64
CA GLY A 396 -2.06 40.83 13.47
C GLY A 396 -2.33 41.20 12.00
N HIS A 397 -2.01 40.31 11.05
CA HIS A 397 -2.12 40.54 9.60
C HIS A 397 -3.53 40.22 9.08
N TYR A 398 -4.57 40.83 9.66
CA TYR A 398 -5.98 40.50 9.35
C TYR A 398 -6.39 40.69 7.88
N GLN A 399 -5.59 41.40 7.08
CA GLN A 399 -5.82 41.51 5.64
C GLN A 399 -5.69 40.16 4.92
N ASP A 400 -4.82 39.27 5.42
CA ASP A 400 -4.55 37.95 4.84
C ASP A 400 -5.67 36.94 5.13
N LEU A 401 -6.61 37.26 6.04
CA LEU A 401 -7.82 36.45 6.24
C LEU A 401 -8.80 36.58 5.05
N ALA A 402 -8.68 37.62 4.21
CA ALA A 402 -9.60 37.82 3.10
C ALA A 402 -9.51 36.73 2.02
N THR A 403 -8.34 36.09 1.88
CA THR A 403 -8.05 35.08 0.86
C THR A 403 -8.13 33.65 1.39
N ASN A 404 -8.41 33.46 2.69
CA ASN A 404 -8.42 32.15 3.31
C ASN A 404 -9.80 31.47 3.19
N PRO A 405 -9.89 30.25 2.61
CA PRO A 405 -11.14 29.53 2.42
C PRO A 405 -11.72 28.90 3.70
N LEU A 406 -10.91 28.71 4.75
CA LEU A 406 -11.32 28.06 6.00
C LEU A 406 -11.88 29.03 7.04
N PHE A 407 -11.38 30.27 7.07
CA PHE A 407 -11.83 31.30 8.02
C PHE A 407 -11.51 32.69 7.47
N ASN A 408 -12.53 33.51 7.24
CA ASN A 408 -12.36 34.80 6.58
C ASN A 408 -12.73 36.01 7.46
N ASN A 409 -12.56 37.21 6.92
CA ASN A 409 -12.82 38.46 7.62
C ASN A 409 -14.27 38.65 8.10
N ARG A 410 -15.26 38.04 7.44
CA ARG A 410 -16.66 38.06 7.89
C ARG A 410 -16.82 37.21 9.14
N ASP A 411 -16.21 36.04 9.16
CA ASP A 411 -16.26 35.10 10.28
C ASP A 411 -15.55 35.67 11.50
N PHE A 412 -14.38 36.28 11.31
CA PHE A 412 -13.66 36.97 12.39
C PHE A 412 -14.46 38.13 13.01
N ARG A 413 -15.20 38.88 12.18
CA ARG A 413 -16.07 39.97 12.67
C ARG A 413 -17.28 39.46 13.45
N ALA A 414 -17.77 38.26 13.15
CA ALA A 414 -18.88 37.64 13.85
C ALA A 414 -18.52 37.18 15.28
N VAL A 415 -17.22 36.98 15.58
CA VAL A 415 -16.73 36.66 16.91
C VAL A 415 -16.69 37.93 17.77
N PRO A 416 -17.23 37.94 19.01
CA PRO A 416 -17.15 39.10 19.89
C PRO A 416 -15.70 39.45 20.27
N PRO A 417 -15.34 40.74 20.43
CA PRO A 417 -13.96 41.16 20.68
C PRO A 417 -13.27 40.46 21.85
N LYS A 418 -14.02 40.18 22.93
CA LYS A 418 -13.56 39.44 24.12
C LYS A 418 -12.96 38.08 23.75
N TYR A 419 -13.60 37.32 22.86
CA TYR A 419 -13.19 35.97 22.49
C TYR A 419 -12.11 35.94 21.40
N ARG A 420 -11.91 37.04 20.66
CA ARG A 420 -10.82 37.15 19.67
C ARG A 420 -9.44 37.10 20.30
N ALA A 421 -9.29 37.60 21.52
CA ALA A 421 -8.05 37.54 22.29
C ALA A 421 -7.98 36.28 23.18
N LEU A 422 -9.11 35.89 23.77
CA LEU A 422 -9.17 34.79 24.73
C LEU A 422 -8.89 33.41 24.11
N ILE A 423 -9.34 33.16 22.88
CA ILE A 423 -9.16 31.86 22.21
C ILE A 423 -7.67 31.56 21.95
N PRO A 424 -6.88 32.47 21.36
CA PRO A 424 -5.44 32.28 21.22
C PRO A 424 -4.72 32.00 22.54
N GLU A 425 -5.06 32.69 23.62
CA GLU A 425 -4.47 32.48 24.95
C GLU A 425 -4.83 31.09 25.50
N TYR A 426 -6.12 30.73 25.48
CA TYR A 426 -6.58 29.43 25.95
C TYR A 426 -5.94 28.27 25.18
N VAL A 427 -5.86 28.38 23.85
CA VAL A 427 -5.26 27.32 23.02
C VAL A 427 -3.78 27.13 23.32
N LYS A 428 -3.04 28.21 23.63
CA LYS A 428 -1.62 28.11 24.03
C LYS A 428 -1.43 27.41 25.36
N ASP A 429 -2.31 27.67 26.32
CA ASP A 429 -2.14 27.19 27.68
C ASP A 429 -2.72 25.78 27.89
N TYR A 430 -3.77 25.40 27.16
CA TYR A 430 -4.57 24.20 27.45
C TYR A 430 -4.68 23.19 26.30
N VAL A 431 -4.40 23.57 25.05
CA VAL A 431 -4.65 22.69 23.88
C VAL A 431 -3.34 22.20 23.26
N SER A 432 -3.14 20.88 23.24
CA SER A 432 -1.98 20.28 22.59
C SER A 432 -2.18 20.19 21.07
N LEU A 433 -1.63 21.17 20.34
CA LEU A 433 -1.78 21.29 18.88
C LEU A 433 -1.27 20.06 18.10
N ASN A 434 -0.30 19.32 18.65
CA ASN A 434 0.26 18.10 18.06
C ASN A 434 -0.77 16.99 17.81
N GLN A 435 -1.91 17.02 18.50
CA GLN A 435 -2.98 16.02 18.37
C GLN A 435 -3.86 16.23 17.12
N PHE A 436 -3.78 17.42 16.52
CA PHE A 436 -4.61 17.84 15.38
C PHE A 436 -3.82 17.92 14.05
N VAL A 437 -2.52 17.64 14.09
CA VAL A 437 -1.65 17.57 12.91
C VAL A 437 -1.89 16.24 12.18
N ALA A 438 -2.12 16.31 10.87
CA ALA A 438 -2.34 15.15 9.99
C ALA A 438 -1.04 14.43 9.65
#